data_AF-A0A7C6Q721-F1
#
_entry.id   AF-A0A7C6Q721-F1
#
_cell.length_a   1.000
_cell.length_b   1.000
_cell.length_c   1.000
_cell.angle_alpha   90.00
_cell.angle_beta   90.00
_cell.angle_gamma   90.00
#
_symmetry.space_group_name_H-M   'P 1'
#
loop_
_entity.id
_entity.type
_entity.pdbx_description
1 polymer ?
#
loop_
_entity_poly.entity_id
_entity_poly.type
_entity_poly.pdbx_seq_one_letter_code
_entity_poly.pdbx_strand_id
1 'polypeptide(L)'
;GYHSEAEGYKYYPAKLKWRIEQLDSVLINDFPVVRQKILNNEELFPEYTGAKPEGLSMNSVASSGDIYETAQKIKNWLSFDKKKTGNKIRWSSVYDETNLYFIISDEIGVTEGNIQIEIEPRRLWPVKYFNYPIGKNNAGYQTKKIDNKTLNIITIPFSEIGDEAGRNAPVRINLQYGGNVWIPKNPLPARLLLGNANPTDLGWILFK
;
A
#
# COMPACT_ATOMS: atom_id res chain seq x y z
N GLY A 1 6.66 12.20 20.97
CA GLY A 1 7.31 13.04 22.00
C GLY A 1 8.80 12.85 21.90
N TYR A 2 9.55 13.95 21.81
CA TYR A 2 11.01 13.96 21.87
C TYR A 2 11.39 13.83 23.34
N HIS A 3 11.72 12.62 23.81
CA HIS A 3 12.22 12.40 25.17
C HIS A 3 13.74 12.41 25.15
N SER A 4 14.31 13.60 25.33
CA SER A 4 15.76 13.84 25.48
C SER A 4 16.39 12.99 26.60
N GLU A 5 15.62 12.61 27.61
CA GLU A 5 16.10 11.86 28.78
C GLU A 5 16.25 10.35 28.54
N ALA A 6 15.55 9.77 27.55
CA ALA A 6 15.66 8.34 27.22
C ALA A 6 16.83 8.02 26.27
N GLU A 7 17.50 9.03 25.72
CA GLU A 7 18.56 8.89 24.71
C GLU A 7 19.93 9.46 25.14
N GLY A 8 20.13 9.82 26.41
CA GLY A 8 21.43 10.34 26.89
C GLY A 8 22.63 9.44 26.57
N TYR A 9 22.40 8.13 26.38
CA TYR A 9 23.41 7.14 25.97
C TYR A 9 23.49 6.88 24.45
N LYS A 10 22.66 7.52 23.63
CA LYS A 10 22.64 7.31 22.16
C LYS A 10 23.61 8.22 21.42
N TYR A 11 24.31 9.14 22.08
CA TYR A 11 25.26 10.06 21.47
C TYR A 11 26.59 10.01 22.21
N TYR A 12 27.60 9.44 21.57
CA TYR A 12 28.96 9.34 22.07
C TYR A 12 29.93 9.78 20.97
N PRO A 13 31.16 10.21 21.29
CA PRO A 13 32.06 10.85 20.33
C PRO A 13 32.21 10.11 19.01
N ALA A 14 32.37 8.78 19.04
CA ALA A 14 32.48 7.97 17.83
C ALA A 14 31.21 8.00 16.95
N LYS A 15 30.01 7.97 17.55
CA LYS A 15 28.74 8.05 16.80
C LYS A 15 28.48 9.45 16.24
N LEU A 16 28.92 10.49 16.93
CA LEU A 16 28.88 11.86 16.41
C LEU A 16 29.82 12.01 15.21
N LYS A 17 31.06 11.50 15.32
CA LYS A 17 32.01 11.50 14.21
C LYS A 17 31.45 10.74 13.00
N TRP A 18 30.90 9.54 13.20
CA TRP A 18 30.25 8.79 12.13
C TRP A 18 29.08 9.57 11.50
N ARG A 19 28.25 10.25 12.29
CA ARG A 19 27.17 11.09 11.74
C ARG A 19 27.69 12.27 10.90
N ILE A 20 28.79 12.90 11.33
CA ILE A 20 29.44 13.97 10.54
C ILE A 20 29.91 13.40 9.20
N GLU A 21 30.55 12.23 9.19
CA GLU A 21 30.99 11.57 7.96
C GLU A 21 29.81 11.25 7.02
N GLN A 22 28.65 10.84 7.57
CA GLN A 22 27.44 10.65 6.76
C GLN A 22 26.90 11.95 6.17
N LEU A 23 26.89 13.04 6.95
CA LEU A 23 26.45 14.35 6.48
C LEU A 23 27.39 14.90 5.40
N ASP A 24 28.70 14.81 5.61
CA ASP A 24 29.70 15.22 4.63
C ASP A 24 29.53 14.44 3.32
N SER A 25 29.29 13.12 3.39
CA SER A 25 28.99 12.30 2.22
C SER A 25 27.76 12.80 1.46
N VAL A 26 26.66 13.11 2.15
CA VAL A 26 25.42 13.60 1.53
C VAL A 26 25.63 14.98 0.86
N LEU A 27 26.36 15.86 1.54
CA LEU A 27 26.67 17.20 1.02
C LEU A 27 27.57 17.14 -0.23
N ILE A 28 28.55 16.25 -0.23
CA ILE A 28 29.53 16.13 -1.32
C ILE A 28 28.98 15.34 -2.51
N ASN A 29 28.19 14.29 -2.27
CA ASN A 29 27.78 13.35 -3.31
C ASN A 29 26.32 13.54 -3.72
N ASP A 30 25.38 13.41 -2.77
CA ASP A 30 23.95 13.31 -3.08
C ASP A 30 23.35 14.65 -3.53
N PHE A 31 23.64 15.75 -2.83
CA PHE A 31 23.08 17.06 -3.18
C PHE A 31 23.50 17.58 -4.56
N PRO A 32 24.76 17.47 -4.99
CA PRO A 32 25.13 17.80 -6.37
C PRO A 32 24.38 16.96 -7.41
N VAL A 33 24.22 15.65 -7.18
CA VAL A 33 23.46 14.76 -8.08
C VAL A 33 22.00 15.20 -8.16
N VAL A 34 21.35 15.42 -7.01
CA VAL A 34 19.95 15.89 -6.96
C VAL A 34 19.80 17.25 -7.65
N ARG A 35 20.74 18.18 -7.43
CA ARG A 35 20.75 19.48 -8.11
C ARG A 35 20.83 19.32 -9.63
N GLN A 36 21.71 18.46 -10.13
CA GLN A 36 21.82 18.23 -11.58
C GLN A 36 20.54 17.63 -12.15
N LYS A 37 19.92 16.67 -11.45
CA LYS A 37 18.61 16.13 -11.85
C LYS A 37 17.54 17.22 -11.96
N ILE A 38 17.47 18.13 -10.99
CA ILE A 38 16.53 19.26 -11.03
C ILE A 38 16.81 20.16 -12.23
N LEU A 39 18.07 20.52 -12.47
CA LEU A 39 18.47 21.37 -13.59
C LEU A 39 18.15 20.74 -14.96
N ASN A 40 18.25 19.42 -15.05
CA ASN A 40 17.92 18.63 -16.23
C ASN A 40 16.41 18.31 -16.34
N ASN A 41 15.59 18.74 -15.39
CA ASN A 41 14.17 18.38 -15.29
C ASN A 41 13.92 16.86 -15.28
N GLU A 42 14.82 16.12 -14.63
CA GLU A 42 14.73 14.68 -14.40
C GLU A 42 13.87 14.37 -13.17
N GLU A 43 13.23 13.20 -13.16
CA GLU A 43 12.44 12.76 -12.01
C GLU A 43 13.30 12.47 -10.78
N LEU A 44 12.87 12.98 -9.63
CA LEU A 44 13.54 12.77 -8.35
C LEU A 44 13.00 11.53 -7.65
N PHE A 45 13.91 10.63 -7.30
CA PHE A 45 13.60 9.41 -6.53
C PHE A 45 12.42 8.61 -7.11
N PRO A 46 12.45 8.23 -8.40
CA PRO A 46 11.33 7.56 -9.07
C PRO A 46 10.91 6.23 -8.40
N GLU A 47 11.82 5.60 -7.65
CA GLU A 47 11.56 4.42 -6.81
C GLU A 47 10.72 4.71 -5.56
N TYR A 48 10.59 5.97 -5.15
CA TYR A 48 9.73 6.42 -4.03
C TYR A 48 8.41 7.04 -4.48
N THR A 49 8.32 7.51 -5.73
CA THR A 49 7.08 8.08 -6.30
C THR A 49 6.19 7.02 -6.94
N GLY A 50 6.72 5.82 -7.20
CA GLY A 50 6.02 4.77 -7.93
C GLY A 50 6.12 4.91 -9.45
N ALA A 51 6.90 5.87 -9.96
CA ALA A 51 7.21 5.97 -11.39
C ALA A 51 8.17 4.87 -11.86
N LYS A 52 9.09 4.44 -10.98
CA LYS A 52 9.92 3.24 -11.15
C LYS A 52 9.72 2.31 -9.95
N PRO A 53 8.54 1.69 -9.80
CA PRO A 53 8.17 0.98 -8.59
C PRO A 53 9.08 -0.22 -8.36
N GLU A 54 9.68 -0.28 -7.17
CA GLU A 54 10.43 -1.44 -6.70
C GLU A 54 9.53 -2.37 -5.88
N GLY A 55 9.72 -3.68 -6.04
CA GLY A 55 8.95 -4.71 -5.35
C GLY A 55 7.71 -5.18 -6.12
N LEU A 56 6.78 -5.83 -5.42
CA LEU A 56 5.54 -6.31 -6.03
C LEU A 56 4.67 -5.13 -6.45
N SER A 57 4.08 -5.22 -7.64
CA SER A 57 3.20 -4.19 -8.18
C SER A 57 2.02 -4.82 -8.92
N MET A 58 0.93 -4.07 -9.04
CA MET A 58 -0.18 -4.38 -9.92
C MET A 58 -0.74 -3.12 -10.57
N ASN A 59 -1.28 -3.27 -11.77
CA ASN A 59 -1.97 -2.17 -12.46
C ASN A 59 -3.44 -2.19 -12.07
N SER A 60 -3.95 -1.14 -11.44
CA SER A 60 -5.38 -1.00 -11.19
C SER A 60 -6.14 -0.82 -12.50
N VAL A 61 -7.38 -1.30 -12.55
CA VAL A 61 -8.25 -1.21 -13.74
C VAL A 61 -9.10 0.05 -13.64
N ALA A 62 -9.16 0.86 -14.70
CA ALA A 62 -10.08 2.00 -14.71
C ALA A 62 -11.55 1.52 -14.72
N SER A 63 -12.39 2.13 -13.88
CA SER A 63 -13.82 1.82 -13.83
C SER A 63 -14.51 2.17 -15.15
N SER A 64 -15.42 1.31 -15.62
CA SER A 64 -16.32 1.60 -16.74
C SER A 64 -17.66 2.19 -16.29
N GLY A 65 -17.76 2.67 -15.05
CA GLY A 65 -19.01 3.11 -14.43
C GLY A 65 -19.48 2.09 -13.40
N ASP A 66 -20.28 1.10 -13.81
CA ASP A 66 -20.75 0.06 -12.89
C ASP A 66 -19.60 -0.84 -12.43
N ILE A 67 -19.45 -0.95 -11.12
CA ILE A 67 -18.33 -1.69 -10.51
C ILE A 67 -18.45 -3.20 -10.70
N TYR A 68 -19.67 -3.75 -10.77
CA TYR A 68 -19.89 -5.18 -10.98
C TYR A 68 -19.68 -5.57 -12.45
N GLU A 69 -20.05 -4.71 -13.39
CA GLU A 69 -19.69 -4.86 -14.80
C GLU A 69 -18.18 -4.76 -15.01
N THR A 70 -17.54 -3.80 -14.34
CA THR A 70 -16.08 -3.65 -14.37
C THR A 70 -15.42 -4.91 -13.81
N ALA A 71 -15.87 -5.41 -12.66
CA ALA A 71 -15.35 -6.61 -12.00
C ALA A 71 -15.34 -7.85 -12.92
N GLN A 72 -16.39 -8.04 -13.72
CA GLN A 72 -16.49 -9.15 -14.65
C GLN A 72 -15.48 -9.07 -15.80
N LYS A 73 -14.98 -7.87 -16.14
CA LYS A 73 -14.02 -7.62 -17.22
C LYS A 73 -12.56 -7.65 -16.76
N ILE A 74 -12.31 -7.71 -15.44
CA ILE A 74 -10.95 -7.74 -14.88
C ILE A 74 -10.21 -8.99 -15.33
N LYS A 75 -9.00 -8.79 -15.90
CA LYS A 75 -8.13 -9.87 -16.37
C LYS A 75 -6.95 -10.15 -15.45
N ASN A 76 -6.53 -9.17 -14.67
CA ASN A 76 -5.34 -9.20 -13.81
C ASN A 76 -5.69 -9.45 -12.33
N TRP A 77 -6.39 -10.56 -12.09
CA TRP A 77 -6.65 -11.05 -10.74
C TRP A 77 -5.37 -11.58 -10.09
N LEU A 78 -5.15 -11.20 -8.83
CA LEU A 78 -4.05 -11.69 -8.01
C LEU A 78 -4.55 -12.66 -6.94
N SER A 79 -3.77 -13.70 -6.67
CA SER A 79 -3.99 -14.58 -5.51
C SER A 79 -3.37 -13.95 -4.26
N PHE A 80 -3.96 -14.22 -3.10
CA PHE A 80 -3.35 -13.82 -1.83
C PHE A 80 -2.05 -14.58 -1.56
N ASP A 81 -1.98 -15.87 -1.89
CA ASP A 81 -0.76 -16.67 -1.67
C ASP A 81 -0.29 -17.27 -2.99
N LYS A 82 0.91 -16.87 -3.45
CA LYS A 82 1.53 -17.44 -4.66
C LYS A 82 1.97 -18.91 -4.48
N LYS A 83 2.17 -19.37 -3.25
CA LYS A 83 2.63 -20.73 -2.91
C LYS A 83 1.48 -21.72 -2.73
N LYS A 84 0.25 -21.27 -2.49
CA LYS A 84 -0.95 -22.12 -2.41
C LYS A 84 -1.64 -22.21 -3.78
N THR A 85 -1.14 -23.10 -4.62
CA THR A 85 -1.84 -23.56 -5.82
C THR A 85 -3.23 -24.10 -5.44
N GLY A 86 -4.28 -23.59 -6.08
CA GLY A 86 -5.67 -24.01 -5.84
C GLY A 86 -6.49 -23.09 -4.92
N ASN A 87 -5.91 -22.03 -4.33
CA ASN A 87 -6.70 -21.05 -3.58
C ASN A 87 -7.63 -20.29 -4.56
N LYS A 88 -8.94 -20.46 -4.37
CA LYS A 88 -9.96 -19.85 -5.23
C LYS A 88 -10.33 -18.41 -4.81
N ILE A 89 -9.66 -17.89 -3.78
CA ILE A 89 -9.76 -16.50 -3.36
C ILE A 89 -8.77 -15.68 -4.18
N ARG A 90 -9.30 -14.70 -4.90
CA ARG A 90 -8.51 -13.76 -5.69
C ARG A 90 -8.98 -12.34 -5.41
N TRP A 91 -8.12 -11.38 -5.71
CA TRP A 91 -8.47 -9.98 -5.59
C TRP A 91 -7.93 -9.18 -6.77
N SER A 92 -8.48 -7.99 -6.97
CA SER A 92 -7.96 -7.00 -7.90
C SER A 92 -8.30 -5.60 -7.40
N SER A 93 -7.79 -4.59 -8.09
CA SER A 93 -8.07 -3.19 -7.80
C SER A 93 -8.68 -2.53 -9.03
N VAL A 94 -9.67 -1.68 -8.76
CA VAL A 94 -10.30 -0.79 -9.74
C VAL A 94 -10.17 0.63 -9.22
N TYR A 95 -10.14 1.63 -10.08
CA TYR A 95 -10.14 3.02 -9.66
C TYR A 95 -11.02 3.89 -10.58
N ASP A 96 -11.53 4.99 -10.04
CA ASP A 96 -12.17 6.05 -10.82
C ASP A 96 -11.54 7.42 -10.47
N GLU A 97 -12.24 8.52 -10.74
CA GLU A 97 -11.73 9.87 -10.46
C GLU A 97 -11.61 10.19 -8.97
N THR A 98 -12.38 9.51 -8.13
CA THR A 98 -12.57 9.84 -6.71
C THR A 98 -12.27 8.68 -5.76
N ASN A 99 -12.31 7.44 -6.23
CA ASN A 99 -12.28 6.24 -5.42
C ASN A 99 -11.25 5.23 -5.89
N LEU A 100 -10.68 4.52 -4.91
CA LEU A 100 -9.96 3.28 -5.09
C LEU A 100 -10.82 2.13 -4.59
N TYR A 101 -11.01 1.12 -5.43
CA TYR A 101 -11.78 -0.07 -5.14
C TYR A 101 -10.86 -1.28 -4.98
N PHE A 102 -11.18 -2.14 -4.02
CA PHE A 102 -10.62 -3.47 -3.87
C PHE A 102 -11.74 -4.48 -4.04
N ILE A 103 -11.58 -5.37 -5.01
CA ILE A 103 -12.58 -6.39 -5.33
C ILE A 103 -11.98 -7.74 -4.99
N ILE A 104 -12.61 -8.46 -4.08
CA ILE A 104 -12.22 -9.80 -3.68
C ILE A 104 -13.29 -10.76 -4.23
N SER A 105 -12.86 -11.69 -5.08
CA SER A 105 -13.69 -12.78 -5.57
C SER A 105 -13.40 -14.03 -4.75
N ASP A 106 -14.43 -14.59 -4.12
CA ASP A 106 -14.37 -15.90 -3.48
C ASP A 106 -15.33 -16.90 -4.14
N GLU A 107 -14.85 -18.12 -4.39
CA GLU A 107 -15.70 -19.23 -4.85
C GLU A 107 -16.00 -20.23 -3.71
N ILE A 108 -15.14 -20.30 -2.70
CA ILE A 108 -15.31 -21.17 -1.51
C ILE A 108 -15.65 -20.31 -0.27
N GLY A 109 -15.19 -19.04 -0.24
CA GLY A 109 -15.52 -18.03 0.76
C GLY A 109 -14.91 -18.24 2.15
N VAL A 110 -14.30 -17.18 2.69
CA VAL A 110 -14.09 -17.03 4.13
C VAL A 110 -15.33 -16.31 4.66
N THR A 111 -16.08 -16.94 5.56
CA THR A 111 -17.36 -16.40 6.05
C THR A 111 -17.21 -15.56 7.33
N GLU A 112 -16.02 -15.55 7.94
CA GLU A 112 -15.75 -14.89 9.21
C GLU A 112 -14.35 -14.27 9.25
N GLY A 113 -14.17 -13.25 10.10
CA GLY A 113 -12.91 -12.53 10.25
C GLY A 113 -12.98 -11.10 9.73
N ASN A 114 -11.89 -10.63 9.12
CA ASN A 114 -11.73 -9.24 8.72
C ASN A 114 -11.10 -9.13 7.33
N ILE A 115 -11.54 -8.13 6.57
CA ILE A 115 -10.79 -7.59 5.44
C ILE A 115 -9.99 -6.41 5.98
N GLN A 116 -8.67 -6.48 5.92
CA GLN A 116 -7.79 -5.37 6.31
C GLN A 116 -7.04 -4.87 5.09
N ILE A 117 -7.11 -3.58 4.84
CA ILE A 117 -6.34 -2.88 3.81
C ILE A 117 -5.39 -1.93 4.52
N GLU A 118 -4.11 -2.11 4.25
CA GLU A 118 -3.05 -1.20 4.66
C GLU A 118 -2.72 -0.32 3.47
N ILE A 119 -2.68 1.00 3.64
CA ILE A 119 -2.37 1.95 2.58
C ILE A 119 -1.32 2.95 3.05
N GLU A 120 -0.20 3.01 2.34
CA GLU A 120 0.74 4.12 2.31
C GLU A 120 0.33 5.05 1.15
N PRO A 121 -0.14 6.27 1.43
CA PRO A 121 -0.47 7.25 0.38
C PRO A 121 0.74 7.57 -0.50
N ARG A 122 1.93 7.60 0.12
CA ARG A 122 3.25 7.73 -0.52
C ARG A 122 4.25 6.88 0.24
N ARG A 123 5.35 6.47 -0.40
CA ARG A 123 6.41 5.73 0.27
C ARG A 123 6.97 6.55 1.45
N LEU A 124 7.14 5.90 2.61
CA LEU A 124 7.57 6.45 3.91
C LEU A 124 6.53 7.29 4.67
N TRP A 125 5.29 7.40 4.19
CA TRP A 125 4.21 8.02 4.94
C TRP A 125 3.60 7.03 5.95
N PRO A 126 2.99 7.50 7.05
CA PRO A 126 2.31 6.61 7.98
C PRO A 126 1.26 5.75 7.26
N VAL A 127 1.29 4.45 7.52
CA VAL A 127 0.31 3.50 6.97
C VAL A 127 -1.06 3.76 7.60
N LYS A 128 -2.08 3.91 6.76
CA LYS A 128 -3.49 3.93 7.15
C LYS A 128 -4.06 2.51 7.10
N TYR A 129 -4.93 2.21 8.06
CA TYR A 129 -5.57 0.91 8.21
C TYR A 129 -7.07 1.04 8.02
N PHE A 130 -7.60 0.34 7.01
CA PHE A 130 -9.03 0.22 6.77
C PHE A 130 -9.46 -1.21 7.10
N ASN A 131 -10.41 -1.36 8.03
CA ASN A 131 -10.82 -2.66 8.54
C ASN A 131 -12.31 -2.85 8.31
N TYR A 132 -12.67 -3.96 7.68
CA TYR A 132 -14.04 -4.33 7.35
C TYR A 132 -14.31 -5.75 7.86
N PRO A 133 -14.94 -5.89 9.05
CA PRO A 133 -15.34 -7.18 9.56
C PRO A 133 -16.30 -7.88 8.58
N ILE A 134 -15.99 -9.14 8.23
CA ILE A 134 -16.78 -9.92 7.27
C ILE A 134 -18.16 -10.19 7.87
N GLY A 135 -19.20 -10.08 7.04
CA GLY A 135 -20.60 -10.28 7.47
C GLY A 135 -21.22 -9.12 8.22
N LYS A 136 -20.50 -7.99 8.40
CA LYS A 136 -21.05 -6.75 8.96
C LYS A 136 -21.22 -5.69 7.88
N ASN A 137 -22.33 -4.96 7.94
CA ASN A 137 -22.52 -3.77 7.12
C ASN A 137 -21.56 -2.67 7.57
N ASN A 138 -20.77 -2.15 6.64
CA ASN A 138 -19.85 -1.04 6.85
C ASN A 138 -19.95 -0.09 5.64
N ALA A 139 -19.80 1.21 5.87
CA ALA A 139 -19.74 2.16 4.76
C ALA A 139 -18.59 1.79 3.80
N GLY A 140 -18.82 1.89 2.49
CA GLY A 140 -17.84 1.50 1.47
C GLY A 140 -17.68 -0.01 1.27
N TYR A 141 -18.33 -0.87 2.07
CA TYR A 141 -18.30 -2.33 1.87
C TYR A 141 -19.62 -2.84 1.27
N GLN A 142 -19.52 -3.56 0.17
CA GLN A 142 -20.64 -4.18 -0.53
C GLN A 142 -20.31 -5.64 -0.85
N THR A 143 -21.34 -6.49 -0.86
CA THR A 143 -21.20 -7.88 -1.25
C THR A 143 -22.30 -8.26 -2.25
N LYS A 144 -21.94 -9.03 -3.29
CA LYS A 144 -22.89 -9.52 -4.29
C LYS A 144 -22.48 -10.91 -4.75
N LYS A 145 -23.44 -11.82 -4.80
CA LYS A 145 -23.25 -13.13 -5.40
C LYS A 145 -23.53 -13.07 -6.89
N ILE A 146 -22.59 -13.54 -7.71
CA ILE A 146 -22.71 -13.67 -9.17
C ILE A 146 -22.29 -15.10 -9.51
N ASP A 147 -23.20 -15.88 -10.08
CA ASP A 147 -23.05 -17.32 -10.30
C ASP A 147 -22.59 -18.06 -9.02
N ASN A 148 -21.45 -18.75 -9.09
CA ASN A 148 -20.83 -19.47 -7.98
C ASN A 148 -19.75 -18.64 -7.24
N LYS A 149 -19.77 -17.31 -7.40
CA LYS A 149 -18.78 -16.40 -6.80
C LYS A 149 -19.44 -15.36 -5.91
N THR A 150 -18.85 -15.10 -4.76
CA THR A 150 -19.15 -13.90 -3.98
C THR A 150 -18.12 -12.84 -4.33
N LEU A 151 -18.59 -11.67 -4.74
CA LEU A 151 -17.78 -10.47 -4.91
C LEU A 151 -17.94 -9.58 -3.70
N ASN A 152 -16.84 -9.37 -2.98
CA ASN A 152 -16.71 -8.42 -1.89
C ASN A 152 -16.00 -7.18 -2.44
N ILE A 153 -16.69 -6.04 -2.41
CA ILE A 153 -16.21 -4.77 -2.95
C ILE A 153 -16.00 -3.82 -1.78
N ILE A 154 -14.79 -3.30 -1.67
CA ILE A 154 -14.42 -2.24 -0.74
C ILE A 154 -14.13 -0.99 -1.55
N THR A 155 -14.77 0.11 -1.18
CA THR A 155 -14.61 1.44 -1.78
C THR A 155 -13.94 2.33 -0.76
N ILE A 156 -12.79 2.89 -1.12
CA ILE A 156 -12.05 3.86 -0.32
C ILE A 156 -11.88 5.13 -1.15
N PRO A 157 -12.51 6.25 -0.77
CA PRO A 157 -12.28 7.53 -1.42
C PRO A 157 -10.80 7.94 -1.32
N PHE A 158 -10.23 8.51 -2.38
CA PHE A 158 -8.84 8.99 -2.35
C PHE A 158 -8.63 10.04 -1.25
N SER A 159 -9.64 10.86 -0.96
CA SER A 159 -9.63 11.82 0.15
C SER A 159 -9.45 11.17 1.53
N GLU A 160 -9.90 9.92 1.72
CA GLU A 160 -9.67 9.19 2.97
C GLU A 160 -8.25 8.61 3.05
N ILE A 161 -7.64 8.33 1.89
CA ILE A 161 -6.24 7.89 1.80
C ILE A 161 -5.30 9.07 2.10
N GLY A 162 -5.57 10.27 1.58
CA GLY A 162 -4.81 11.49 1.85
C GLY A 162 -4.79 12.42 0.65
N ASP A 163 -4.43 13.69 0.87
CA ASP A 163 -4.43 14.74 -0.16
C ASP A 163 -3.47 14.43 -1.32
N GLU A 164 -2.50 13.56 -1.07
CA GLU A 164 -1.48 13.11 -2.01
C GLU A 164 -1.96 11.99 -2.93
N ALA A 165 -3.04 11.29 -2.55
CA ALA A 165 -3.54 10.14 -3.26
C ALA A 165 -4.53 10.55 -4.35
N GLY A 166 -4.50 9.83 -5.47
CA GLY A 166 -5.41 10.07 -6.58
C GLY A 166 -5.07 9.19 -7.76
N ARG A 167 -5.91 9.23 -8.80
CA ARG A 167 -5.74 8.42 -10.02
C ARG A 167 -4.42 8.62 -10.78
N ASN A 168 -3.65 9.66 -10.45
CA ASN A 168 -2.36 9.95 -11.07
C ASN A 168 -1.17 9.67 -10.15
N ALA A 169 -1.42 9.20 -8.91
CA ALA A 169 -0.40 9.04 -7.89
C ALA A 169 -0.43 7.60 -7.35
N PRO A 170 0.49 6.72 -7.79
CA PRO A 170 0.58 5.36 -7.28
C PRO A 170 0.62 5.29 -5.75
N VAL A 171 -0.10 4.32 -5.19
CA VAL A 171 -0.14 4.09 -3.74
C VAL A 171 0.47 2.73 -3.39
N ARG A 172 0.92 2.57 -2.15
CA ARG A 172 1.45 1.28 -1.67
C ARG A 172 0.43 0.63 -0.74
N ILE A 173 0.13 -0.64 -0.95
CA ILE A 173 -0.90 -1.34 -0.19
C ILE A 173 -0.48 -2.76 0.20
N ASN A 174 -1.15 -3.27 1.23
CA ASN A 174 -1.27 -4.70 1.47
C ASN A 174 -2.73 -5.02 1.77
N LEU A 175 -3.17 -6.21 1.36
CA LEU A 175 -4.53 -6.67 1.52
C LEU A 175 -4.53 -7.99 2.26
N GLN A 176 -5.34 -8.08 3.31
CA GLN A 176 -5.60 -9.28 4.06
C GLN A 176 -7.10 -9.61 4.03
N TYR A 177 -7.44 -10.87 3.78
CA TYR A 177 -8.80 -11.40 3.82
C TYR A 177 -8.84 -12.67 4.67
N GLY A 178 -9.39 -12.55 5.88
CA GLY A 178 -9.31 -13.59 6.90
C GLY A 178 -7.84 -13.89 7.25
N GLY A 179 -7.44 -15.15 7.10
CA GLY A 179 -6.05 -15.59 7.28
C GLY A 179 -5.16 -15.47 6.04
N ASN A 180 -5.67 -14.97 4.91
CA ASN A 180 -4.91 -14.85 3.66
C ASN A 180 -4.38 -13.42 3.51
N VAL A 181 -3.13 -13.25 3.10
CA VAL A 181 -2.49 -11.92 2.91
C VAL A 181 -1.73 -11.89 1.60
N TRP A 182 -1.83 -10.81 0.82
CA TRP A 182 -1.16 -10.68 -0.47
C TRP A 182 0.37 -10.69 -0.35
N ILE A 183 0.90 -9.90 0.58
CA ILE A 183 2.32 -9.86 0.89
C ILE A 183 2.50 -10.30 2.35
N PRO A 184 3.24 -11.39 2.63
CA PRO A 184 3.49 -11.84 3.98
C PRO A 184 4.07 -10.73 4.86
N LYS A 185 3.47 -10.53 6.03
CA LYS A 185 3.88 -9.47 6.96
C LYS A 185 5.11 -9.89 7.76
N ASN A 186 6.08 -8.99 7.87
CA ASN A 186 7.26 -9.07 8.72
C ASN A 186 7.30 -7.80 9.58
N PRO A 187 6.40 -7.68 10.57
CA PRO A 187 6.22 -6.45 11.33
C PRO A 187 7.50 -6.08 12.09
N LEU A 188 7.80 -4.79 12.12
CA LEU A 188 8.91 -4.24 12.90
C LEU A 188 8.51 -4.09 14.38
N PRO A 189 9.45 -3.98 15.33
CA PRO A 189 9.13 -3.56 16.69
C PRO A 189 8.30 -2.27 16.68
N ALA A 190 7.30 -2.17 17.55
CA ALA A 190 6.36 -1.05 17.55
C ALA A 190 7.07 0.30 17.82
N ARG A 191 6.78 1.30 16.99
CA ARG A 191 7.40 2.64 16.99
C ARG A 191 6.34 3.73 17.14
N LEU A 192 5.86 3.97 18.37
CA LEU A 192 4.89 5.03 18.70
C LEU A 192 3.80 5.19 17.61
N LEU A 193 3.69 6.37 17.00
CA LEU A 193 2.68 6.72 15.98
C LEU A 193 2.73 5.83 14.73
N LEU A 194 3.89 5.26 14.41
CA LEU A 194 4.09 4.43 13.21
C LEU A 194 3.74 2.96 13.43
N GLY A 195 3.39 2.57 14.67
CA GLY A 195 3.06 1.19 15.01
C GLY A 195 4.18 0.21 14.63
N ASN A 196 3.79 -1.01 14.26
CA ASN A 196 4.69 -2.07 13.82
C ASN A 196 4.78 -2.21 12.29
N ALA A 197 4.23 -1.24 11.55
CA ALA A 197 4.20 -1.26 10.09
C ALA A 197 5.62 -1.37 9.52
N ASN A 198 5.81 -2.30 8.59
CA ASN A 198 7.04 -2.43 7.85
C ASN A 198 6.78 -2.01 6.40
N PRO A 199 7.41 -0.93 5.89
CA PRO A 199 7.21 -0.50 4.51
C PRO A 199 7.56 -1.56 3.47
N THR A 200 8.34 -2.60 3.81
CA THR A 200 8.63 -3.71 2.87
C THR A 200 7.46 -4.67 2.68
N ASP A 201 6.44 -4.60 3.54
CA ASP A 201 5.27 -5.50 3.52
C ASP A 201 4.17 -4.99 2.58
N LEU A 202 4.43 -3.92 1.81
CA LEU A 202 3.48 -3.26 0.92
C LEU A 202 3.95 -3.35 -0.54
N GLY A 203 2.99 -3.54 -1.45
CA GLY A 203 3.20 -3.56 -2.90
C GLY A 203 2.55 -2.34 -3.56
N TRP A 204 2.91 -2.05 -4.80
CA TRP A 204 2.40 -0.89 -5.53
C TRP A 204 1.07 -1.17 -6.23
N ILE A 205 0.15 -0.21 -6.13
CA ILE A 205 -0.97 -0.05 -7.06
C ILE A 205 -0.63 1.07 -8.03
N LEU A 206 -0.53 0.72 -9.30
CA LEU A 206 -0.22 1.64 -10.39
C LEU A 206 -1.49 2.00 -11.14
N PHE A 207 -1.66 3.27 -11.45
CA PHE A 207 -2.77 3.78 -12.24
C PHE A 207 -2.30 4.05 -13.67
N LYS A 208 -3.17 3.83 -14.65
CA LYS A 208 -2.88 3.97 -16.09
C LYS A 208 -4.00 4.69 -16.81
#